data_AF-A0A4Q3X437-F1
#
_entry.id   AF-A0A4Q3X437-F1
#
_cell.length_a   1.000
_cell.length_b   1.000
_cell.length_c   1.000
_cell.angle_alpha   90.00
_cell.angle_beta   90.00
_cell.angle_gamma   90.00
#
_symmetry.space_group_name_H-M   'P 1'
#
loop_
_entity.id
_entity.type
_entity.pdbx_description
1 polymer ?
#
loop_
_entity_poly.entity_id
_entity_poly.type
_entity_poly.pdbx_seq_one_letter_code
_entity_poly.pdbx_strand_id
1 'polypeptide(L)'
;MRLPSLFPALTLGATLSVTLFSGSMLKPASAANFLVTNLTDATDGACTADNCSLREALDSANVAPSADVISFEPSLFTSRQTLTVSQPYNVQDAGGLTINGPGAGLLTISGGNASRIFSVRLKATLALSGVTLTEGNGKG
;
A
#
# COMPACT_ATOMS: atom_id res chain seq x y z
N MET A 1 42.72 -62.90 8.19
CA MET A 1 42.08 -62.75 9.51
C MET A 1 41.56 -61.33 9.65
N ARG A 2 40.22 -61.19 9.66
CA ARG A 2 39.39 -60.15 10.29
C ARG A 2 39.82 -58.66 10.19
N LEU A 3 39.09 -57.91 9.35
CA LEU A 3 38.72 -56.52 9.67
C LEU A 3 37.93 -56.48 10.99
N PRO A 4 38.03 -55.38 11.75
CA PRO A 4 36.90 -54.88 12.51
C PRO A 4 36.42 -53.54 11.96
N SER A 5 35.14 -53.55 11.59
CA SER A 5 34.23 -52.45 11.33
C SER A 5 33.98 -51.58 12.57
N LEU A 6 33.96 -50.26 12.39
CA LEU A 6 33.38 -49.30 13.33
C LEU A 6 32.54 -48.28 12.54
N PHE A 7 31.22 -48.50 12.57
CA PHE A 7 30.15 -47.50 12.35
C PHE A 7 29.31 -47.50 13.65
N PRO A 8 28.44 -46.52 13.96
CA PRO A 8 28.36 -45.11 13.57
C PRO A 8 27.97 -44.17 14.76
N ALA A 9 27.70 -42.90 14.42
CA ALA A 9 26.71 -42.00 15.02
C ALA A 9 26.94 -41.43 16.43
N LEU A 10 27.23 -40.12 16.47
CA LEU A 10 26.67 -39.25 17.50
C LEU A 10 26.27 -37.90 16.88
N THR A 11 25.00 -37.80 16.53
CA THR A 11 24.32 -36.54 16.21
C THR A 11 23.84 -35.88 17.50
N LEU A 12 24.45 -34.76 17.87
CA LEU A 12 23.85 -33.68 18.66
C LEU A 12 24.40 -32.39 18.05
N GLY A 13 23.64 -31.37 17.64
CA GLY A 13 22.26 -31.01 17.89
C GLY A 13 22.20 -29.48 17.91
N ALA A 14 21.28 -28.91 17.11
CA ALA A 14 20.79 -27.53 17.16
C ALA A 14 21.77 -26.38 16.85
N THR A 15 21.93 -26.06 15.56
CA THR A 15 22.25 -24.68 15.16
C THR A 15 21.00 -23.82 15.35
N LEU A 16 20.97 -23.04 16.41
CA LEU A 16 19.94 -22.02 16.66
C LEU A 16 20.21 -20.83 15.72
N SER A 17 19.83 -20.96 14.45
CA SER A 17 19.89 -19.84 13.52
C SER A 17 18.69 -18.93 13.78
N VAL A 18 18.83 -18.05 14.78
CA VAL A 18 17.99 -16.84 14.85
C VAL A 18 18.52 -15.89 13.78
N THR A 19 18.12 -16.12 12.53
CA THR A 19 18.19 -15.08 11.51
C THR A 19 17.14 -14.05 11.88
N LEU A 20 17.54 -13.03 12.64
CA LEU A 20 16.88 -11.74 12.59
C LEU A 20 17.02 -11.25 11.15
N PHE A 21 16.08 -11.66 10.29
CA PHE A 21 15.74 -10.89 9.10
C PHE A 21 15.07 -9.63 9.63
N SER A 22 15.87 -8.72 10.20
CA SER A 22 15.56 -7.31 10.19
C SER A 22 15.71 -6.87 8.75
N GLY A 23 14.81 -7.36 7.89
CA GLY A 23 14.53 -6.82 6.58
C GLY A 23 13.88 -5.46 6.82
N SER A 24 14.70 -4.51 7.28
CA SER A 24 14.44 -3.11 7.02
C SER A 24 14.52 -3.02 5.51
N MET A 25 13.38 -3.19 4.84
CA MET A 25 13.24 -2.85 3.45
C MET A 25 13.50 -1.36 3.38
N LEU A 26 14.77 -1.00 3.16
CA LEU A 26 15.11 0.29 2.60
C LEU A 26 14.46 0.29 1.22
N LYS A 27 13.19 0.70 1.16
CA LYS A 27 12.57 1.12 -0.08
C LYS A 27 13.54 2.17 -0.62
N PRO A 28 14.15 1.95 -1.80
CA PRO A 28 15.09 2.93 -2.35
C PRO A 28 14.37 4.27 -2.39
N ALA A 29 15.08 5.38 -2.14
CA ALA A 29 14.52 6.75 -2.17
C ALA A 29 14.04 7.19 -3.58
N SER A 30 13.81 6.23 -4.48
CA SER A 30 13.16 6.42 -5.76
C SER A 30 11.66 6.50 -5.54
N ALA A 31 11.03 7.49 -6.17
CA ALA A 31 9.59 7.54 -6.35
C ALA A 31 9.07 6.19 -6.88
N ALA A 32 8.11 5.58 -6.17
CA ALA A 32 7.39 4.41 -6.63
C ALA A 32 6.10 4.82 -7.34
N ASN A 33 5.67 4.02 -8.32
CA ASN A 33 4.34 4.14 -8.92
C ASN A 33 3.47 2.96 -8.51
N PHE A 34 2.39 3.24 -7.77
CA PHE A 34 1.39 2.26 -7.38
C PHE A 34 0.19 2.33 -8.32
N LEU A 35 -0.19 1.18 -8.87
CA LEU A 35 -1.30 1.05 -9.80
C LEU A 35 -2.49 0.42 -9.07
N VAL A 36 -3.56 1.18 -8.91
CA VAL A 36 -4.80 0.71 -8.29
C VAL A 36 -5.58 -0.12 -9.31
N THR A 37 -5.72 -1.41 -9.03
CA THR A 37 -6.46 -2.39 -9.84
C THR A 37 -7.80 -2.80 -9.24
N ASN A 38 -8.08 -2.38 -7.99
CA ASN A 38 -9.30 -2.73 -7.27
C ASN A 38 -9.92 -1.46 -6.63
N LEU A 39 -11.23 -1.26 -6.82
CA LEU A 39 -11.96 -0.10 -6.29
C LEU A 39 -12.72 -0.38 -4.98
N THR A 40 -12.51 -1.55 -4.38
CA THR A 40 -12.94 -1.78 -3.01
C THR A 40 -12.07 -0.97 -2.06
N ASP A 41 -12.67 -0.53 -0.95
CA ASP A 41 -11.91 0.07 0.14
C ASP A 41 -11.26 -1.01 1.03
N ALA A 42 -11.36 -2.31 0.72
CA ALA A 42 -10.81 -3.37 1.54
C ALA A 42 -9.27 -3.44 1.46
N THR A 43 -8.64 -4.14 2.41
CA THR A 43 -7.23 -4.50 2.33
C THR A 43 -7.02 -5.97 2.68
N ASP A 44 -6.15 -6.64 1.92
CA ASP A 44 -5.59 -7.96 2.21
C ASP A 44 -4.15 -7.90 2.77
N GLY A 45 -3.62 -6.69 2.90
CA GLY A 45 -2.32 -6.39 3.50
C GLY A 45 -1.20 -6.12 2.49
N ALA A 46 -1.44 -6.20 1.18
CA ALA A 46 -0.42 -5.89 0.18
C ALA A 46 -0.98 -5.31 -1.13
N CYS A 47 -0.34 -4.25 -1.63
CA CYS A 47 -0.55 -3.79 -3.01
C CYS A 47 0.24 -4.69 -3.97
N THR A 48 -0.45 -5.58 -4.68
CA THR A 48 0.13 -6.45 -5.71
C THR A 48 -0.28 -6.01 -7.11
N ALA A 49 0.38 -6.54 -8.14
CA ALA A 49 0.07 -6.20 -9.53
C ALA A 49 -1.39 -6.55 -9.92
N ASP A 50 -1.94 -7.62 -9.35
CA ASP A 50 -3.29 -8.11 -9.69
C ASP A 50 -4.36 -7.62 -8.73
N ASN A 51 -3.99 -7.31 -7.47
CA ASN A 51 -4.90 -6.78 -6.46
C ASN A 51 -4.22 -5.66 -5.68
N CYS A 52 -4.64 -4.43 -5.95
CA CYS A 52 -4.23 -3.27 -5.19
C CYS A 52 -5.38 -2.27 -5.11
N SER A 53 -5.89 -2.09 -3.90
CA SER A 53 -6.85 -1.03 -3.56
C SER A 53 -6.14 0.33 -3.41
N LEU A 54 -6.93 1.41 -3.44
CA LEU A 54 -6.41 2.74 -3.11
C LEU A 54 -5.84 2.80 -1.69
N ARG A 55 -6.44 2.06 -0.75
CA ARG A 55 -5.94 1.93 0.64
C ARG A 55 -4.56 1.28 0.66
N GLU A 56 -4.37 0.17 -0.03
CA GLU A 56 -3.08 -0.54 -0.06
C GLU A 56 -1.99 0.24 -0.76
N ALA A 57 -2.33 0.93 -1.86
CA ALA A 57 -1.42 1.82 -2.56
C ALA A 57 -0.93 2.95 -1.63
N LEU A 58 -1.86 3.54 -0.87
CA LEU A 58 -1.56 4.59 0.11
C LEU A 58 -0.70 4.07 1.27
N ASP A 59 -1.03 2.91 1.82
CA ASP A 59 -0.26 2.28 2.90
C ASP A 59 1.16 1.95 2.42
N SER A 60 1.31 1.47 1.19
CA SER A 60 2.61 1.18 0.56
C SER A 60 3.44 2.45 0.27
N ALA A 61 2.77 3.56 -0.06
CA ALA A 61 3.42 4.86 -0.23
C ALA A 61 3.90 5.44 1.12
N ASN A 62 3.14 5.21 2.20
CA ASN A 62 3.48 5.71 3.53
C ASN A 62 4.70 5.03 4.19
N VAL A 63 5.22 3.92 3.64
CA VAL A 63 6.32 3.14 4.26
C VAL A 63 7.65 3.90 4.26
N ALA A 64 7.90 4.76 3.27
CA ALA A 64 9.15 5.51 3.17
C ALA A 64 8.91 6.92 2.61
N PRO A 65 9.72 7.91 3.01
CA PRO A 65 9.64 9.25 2.46
C PRO A 65 10.22 9.28 1.04
N SER A 66 9.38 9.07 0.04
CA SER A 66 9.70 9.17 -1.38
C SER A 66 8.58 9.90 -2.11
N ALA A 67 8.88 10.55 -3.23
CA ALA A 67 7.86 11.29 -3.99
C ALA A 67 6.97 10.34 -4.81
N ASP A 68 6.12 9.57 -4.13
CA ASP A 68 5.38 8.46 -4.73
C ASP A 68 4.17 8.92 -5.55
N VAL A 69 3.82 8.12 -6.56
CA VAL A 69 2.67 8.34 -7.44
C VAL A 69 1.70 7.18 -7.32
N ILE A 70 0.41 7.48 -7.19
CA ILE A 70 -0.69 6.54 -7.30
C ILE A 70 -1.46 6.85 -8.58
N SER A 71 -1.58 5.85 -9.44
CA SER A 71 -2.38 5.87 -10.66
C SER A 71 -3.45 4.79 -10.61
N PHE A 72 -4.46 4.87 -11.48
CA PHE A 72 -5.54 3.88 -11.52
C PHE A 72 -5.54 3.13 -12.84
N GLU A 73 -5.88 1.85 -12.79
CA GLU A 73 -5.96 1.00 -13.97
C GLU A 73 -7.08 1.47 -14.90
N PRO A 74 -6.79 1.87 -16.16
CA PRO A 74 -7.78 2.51 -17.03
C PRO A 74 -9.00 1.64 -17.33
N SER A 75 -8.84 0.31 -17.34
CA SER A 75 -9.90 -0.65 -17.63
C SER A 75 -11.06 -0.61 -16.61
N LEU A 76 -10.81 -0.12 -15.39
CA LEU A 76 -11.82 0.05 -14.34
C LEU A 76 -12.81 1.19 -14.64
N PHE A 77 -12.46 2.11 -15.55
CA PHE A 77 -13.21 3.35 -15.80
C PHE A 77 -13.89 3.39 -17.17
N THR A 78 -14.25 2.22 -17.70
CA THR A 78 -15.18 2.12 -18.85
C THR A 78 -16.58 2.68 -18.51
N SER A 79 -16.88 2.84 -17.22
CA SER A 79 -18.06 3.52 -16.68
C SER A 79 -17.68 4.32 -15.44
N ARG A 80 -18.60 5.17 -14.96
CA ARG A 80 -18.40 5.97 -13.76
C ARG A 80 -18.34 5.08 -12.52
N GLN A 81 -17.35 5.32 -11.67
CA GLN A 81 -17.10 4.55 -10.47
C GLN A 81 -17.26 5.43 -9.22
N THR A 82 -17.77 4.81 -8.15
CA THR A 82 -17.81 5.42 -6.81
C THR A 82 -17.08 4.51 -5.84
N LEU A 83 -16.04 5.04 -5.21
CA LEU A 83 -15.33 4.40 -4.11
C LEU A 83 -15.80 5.06 -2.82
N THR A 84 -16.53 4.33 -1.98
CA THR A 84 -16.95 4.82 -0.67
C THR A 84 -15.94 4.40 0.39
N VAL A 85 -15.38 5.38 1.09
CA VAL A 85 -14.40 5.14 2.15
C VAL A 85 -15.09 4.86 3.47
N SER A 86 -14.64 3.79 4.14
CA SER A 86 -15.08 3.40 5.48
C SER A 86 -14.33 4.17 6.58
N GLN A 87 -13.10 4.58 6.29
CA GLN A 87 -12.20 5.32 7.18
C GLN A 87 -11.34 6.29 6.37
N PRO A 88 -10.73 7.30 7.01
CA PRO A 88 -9.91 8.27 6.29
C PRO A 88 -8.64 7.65 5.70
N TYR A 89 -8.30 8.03 4.47
CA TYR A 89 -6.99 7.81 3.88
C TYR A 89 -5.95 8.68 4.57
N ASN A 90 -5.08 8.06 5.37
CA ASN A 90 -4.04 8.75 6.13
C ASN A 90 -2.79 8.96 5.26
N VAL A 91 -2.53 10.19 4.85
CA VAL A 91 -1.30 10.54 4.11
C VAL A 91 -0.22 10.93 5.13
N GLN A 92 0.83 10.15 5.19
CA GLN A 92 1.95 10.30 6.12
C GLN A 92 3.29 10.46 5.42
N ASP A 93 3.33 10.19 4.11
CA ASP A 93 4.52 10.36 3.29
C ASP A 93 5.03 11.82 3.29
N ALA A 94 6.25 11.98 3.78
CA ALA A 94 6.96 13.25 3.85
C ALA A 94 7.75 13.57 2.55
N GLY A 95 7.96 12.59 1.68
CA GLY A 95 8.54 12.76 0.35
C GLY A 95 7.56 13.37 -0.66
N GLY A 96 6.26 13.18 -0.42
CA GLY A 96 5.17 13.83 -1.12
C GLY A 96 4.40 12.85 -2.00
N LEU A 97 3.10 12.75 -1.78
CA LEU A 97 2.24 11.82 -2.48
C LEU A 97 1.49 12.52 -3.62
N THR A 98 1.57 11.96 -4.83
CA THR A 98 0.73 12.37 -5.96
C THR A 98 -0.30 11.29 -6.28
N ILE A 99 -1.57 11.66 -6.39
CA ILE A 99 -2.65 10.78 -6.84
C ILE A 99 -3.23 11.34 -8.14
N ASN A 100 -3.03 10.59 -9.22
CA ASN A 100 -3.51 10.92 -10.56
C ASN A 100 -4.76 10.10 -10.85
N GLY A 101 -5.93 10.70 -10.64
CA GLY A 101 -7.20 10.08 -10.96
C GLY A 101 -7.46 9.96 -12.47
N PRO A 102 -8.34 9.05 -12.89
CA PRO A 102 -8.66 8.80 -14.29
C PRO A 102 -9.47 9.93 -14.95
N GLY A 103 -9.98 10.87 -14.16
CA GLY A 103 -10.83 11.98 -14.58
C GLY A 103 -11.95 12.22 -13.57
N ALA A 104 -12.23 13.48 -13.25
CA ALA A 104 -13.21 13.83 -12.22
C ALA A 104 -14.64 13.34 -12.55
N GLY A 105 -14.96 13.15 -13.83
CA GLY A 105 -16.23 12.56 -14.26
C GLY A 105 -16.29 11.02 -14.18
N LEU A 106 -15.17 10.35 -13.93
CA LEU A 106 -15.03 8.89 -13.94
C LEU A 106 -14.86 8.30 -12.55
N LEU A 107 -14.13 8.96 -11.64
CA LEU A 107 -13.94 8.49 -10.27
C LEU A 107 -14.50 9.49 -9.27
N THR A 108 -15.45 9.02 -8.46
CA THR A 108 -15.92 9.69 -7.25
C THR A 108 -15.41 8.94 -6.03
N ILE A 109 -14.76 9.65 -5.10
CA ILE A 109 -14.40 9.13 -3.79
C ILE A 109 -15.38 9.74 -2.78
N SER A 110 -16.23 8.91 -2.19
CA SER A 110 -17.27 9.32 -1.24
C SER A 110 -16.86 9.02 0.19
N GLY A 111 -17.05 9.97 1.10
CA GLY A 111 -16.97 9.75 2.55
C GLY A 111 -18.21 9.12 3.17
N GLY A 112 -19.25 8.84 2.37
CA GLY A 112 -20.52 8.24 2.82
C GLY A 112 -21.27 9.09 3.85
N ASN A 113 -21.02 10.40 3.93
CA ASN A 113 -21.48 11.33 4.96
C ASN A 113 -21.06 10.94 6.39
N ALA A 114 -20.16 9.97 6.53
CA ALA A 114 -19.77 9.36 7.80
C ALA A 114 -18.27 9.49 8.08
N SER A 115 -17.44 9.59 7.04
CA SER A 115 -15.98 9.63 7.17
C SER A 115 -15.37 10.85 6.49
N ARG A 116 -14.29 11.37 7.09
CA ARG A 116 -13.31 12.19 6.36
C ARG A 116 -12.72 11.34 5.24
N ILE A 117 -12.49 11.92 4.06
CA ILE A 117 -11.88 11.19 2.94
C ILE A 117 -10.37 11.10 3.09
N PHE A 118 -9.67 12.24 3.08
CA PHE A 118 -8.21 12.30 3.24
C PHE A 118 -7.83 12.99 4.54
N SER A 119 -6.86 12.42 5.25
CA SER A 119 -6.24 12.99 6.43
C SER A 119 -4.74 13.12 6.21
N VAL A 120 -4.30 14.34 5.86
CA VAL A 120 -2.88 14.63 5.57
C VAL A 120 -2.19 15.04 6.86
N ARG A 121 -1.16 14.29 7.27
CA ARG A 121 -0.39 14.62 8.49
C ARG A 121 0.50 15.85 8.29
N LEU A 122 0.92 16.43 9.40
CA LEU A 122 1.90 17.53 9.39
C LEU A 122 3.15 17.12 8.63
N LYS A 123 3.63 18.01 7.76
CA LYS A 123 4.79 17.83 6.86
C LYS A 123 4.61 16.82 5.74
N ALA A 124 3.46 16.16 5.63
CA ALA A 124 3.09 15.40 4.44
C ALA A 124 2.48 16.33 3.38
N THR A 125 2.67 15.99 2.12
CA THR A 125 2.07 16.71 0.98
C THR A 125 1.24 15.74 0.16
N LEU A 126 0.03 16.15 -0.23
CA LEU A 126 -0.83 15.41 -1.15
C LEU A 126 -1.16 16.30 -2.36
N ALA A 127 -0.71 15.89 -3.54
CA ALA A 127 -1.19 16.41 -4.81
C ALA A 127 -2.27 15.47 -5.35
N LEU A 128 -3.50 15.96 -5.51
CA LEU A 128 -4.63 15.15 -5.96
C LEU A 128 -5.25 15.79 -7.20
N SER A 129 -5.39 15.00 -8.26
CA SER A 129 -6.00 15.44 -9.52
C SER A 129 -6.90 14.36 -10.11
N GLY A 130 -7.81 14.74 -11.02
CA GLY A 130 -8.59 13.77 -11.79
C GLY A 130 -9.59 12.93 -10.99
N VAL A 131 -10.04 13.39 -9.82
CA VAL A 131 -11.09 12.72 -9.02
C VAL A 131 -12.13 13.73 -8.53
N THR A 132 -13.34 13.25 -8.27
CA THR A 132 -14.36 13.99 -7.51
C THR A 132 -14.34 13.50 -6.06
N LEU A 133 -14.34 14.43 -5.10
CA LEU A 133 -14.53 14.12 -3.68
C LEU A 133 -15.92 14.55 -3.25
N THR A 134 -16.68 13.67 -2.59
CA THR A 134 -18.05 13.97 -2.16
C THR A 134 -18.37 13.40 -0.79
N GLU A 135 -19.42 13.91 -0.15
CA GLU A 135 -19.99 13.34 1.08
C GLU A 135 -18.95 13.12 2.21
N GLY A 136 -17.93 13.99 2.29
CA GLY A 136 -16.91 13.94 3.33
C GLY A 136 -17.43 14.48 4.68
N ASN A 137 -17.07 13.81 5.78
CA ASN A 137 -17.40 14.22 7.14
C ASN A 137 -16.13 14.39 7.99
N GLY A 138 -15.35 15.44 7.69
CA GLY A 138 -14.13 15.79 8.42
C GLY A 138 -14.28 17.10 9.18
N LYS A 139 -13.67 17.20 10.37
CA LYS A 139 -13.49 18.47 11.10
C LYS A 139 -12.11 19.06 10.79
N GLY A 140 -12.03 20.33 10.40
CA GLY A 140 -10.77 21.03 10.11
C GLY A 140 -9.89 21.24 11.34
#